data_AF-A0A2V8WU32-F1
#
_entry.id   AF-A0A2V8WU32-F1
#
_cell.length_a   1.000
_cell.length_b   1.000
_cell.length_c   1.000
_cell.angle_alpha   90.00
_cell.angle_beta   90.00
_cell.angle_gamma   90.00
#
_symmetry.space_group_name_H-M   'P 1'
#
loop_
_entity.id
_entity.type
_entity.pdbx_description
1 polymer ?
#
loop_
_entity_poly.entity_id
_entity_poly.type
_entity_poly.pdbx_seq_one_letter_code
_entity_poly.pdbx_strand_id
1 'polypeptide(L)' 'MRADQVEVSWDGSKSKWLVRIVNGEEVIRRSCNLPKDADEQALRAAAQKTVQDEGYEADAALVSVRR' A
#
# COMPACT_ATOMS: atom_id res chain seq x y z
N MET A 1 -7.28 12.02 7.40
CA MET A 1 -7.09 11.15 8.59
C MET A 1 -5.75 10.44 8.45
N ARG A 2 -5.01 10.13 9.52
CA ARG A 2 -3.71 9.45 9.39
C ARG A 2 -3.86 7.95 9.53
N ALA A 3 -3.32 7.18 8.58
CA ALA A 3 -3.24 5.73 8.68
C ALA A 3 -2.17 5.33 9.72
N ASP A 4 -2.49 4.34 10.57
CA ASP A 4 -1.55 3.80 11.54
C ASP A 4 -0.46 2.97 10.86
N GLN A 5 -0.85 2.22 9.82
CA GLN A 5 0.07 1.35 9.09
C GLN A 5 -0.36 1.23 7.63
N VAL A 6 0.64 1.16 6.74
CA VAL A 6 0.44 0.85 5.33
C VAL A 6 1.34 -0.31 4.95
N GLU A 7 0.76 -1.39 4.45
CA GLU A 7 1.50 -2.55 3.97
C GLU A 7 1.27 -2.71 2.46
N VAL A 8 2.33 -3.01 1.72
CA VAL A 8 2.30 -3.31 0.29
C VAL A 8 2.77 -4.73 0.12
N SER A 9 1.86 -5.63 -0.25
CA SER A 9 2.12 -7.07 -0.35
C SER A 9 1.84 -7.59 -1.75
N TRP A 10 2.66 -8.52 -2.26
CA TRP A 10 2.36 -9.17 -3.53
C TRP A 10 1.25 -10.22 -3.37
N ASP A 11 0.15 -10.07 -4.11
CA ASP A 11 -0.90 -11.08 -4.19
C ASP A 11 -0.59 -12.05 -5.33
N GLY A 12 -0.07 -13.23 -4.98
CA GLY A 12 0.28 -14.28 -5.95
C GLY A 12 -0.92 -14.87 -6.69
N SER A 13 -2.12 -14.78 -6.12
CA SER A 13 -3.34 -15.32 -6.76
C SER A 13 -3.84 -14.42 -7.88
N LYS A 14 -3.73 -13.11 -7.69
CA LYS A 14 -4.16 -12.07 -8.65
C LYS A 14 -3.02 -11.55 -9.50
N SER A 15 -1.78 -11.93 -9.18
CA SER A 15 -0.55 -11.38 -9.77
C SER A 15 -0.55 -9.85 -9.77
N LYS A 16 -0.92 -9.26 -8.62
CA LYS A 16 -1.00 -7.82 -8.42
C LYS A 16 -0.48 -7.45 -7.04
N TRP A 17 0.00 -6.23 -6.91
CA TRP A 17 0.31 -5.67 -5.59
C TRP A 17 -0.98 -5.32 -4.86
N LEU A 18 -0.98 -5.49 -3.55
CA LEU A 18 -2.07 -5.15 -2.65
C LEU A 18 -1.56 -4.16 -1.61
N VAL A 19 -2.11 -2.96 -1.63
CA VAL A 19 -1.93 -1.94 -0.60
C VAL A 19 -2.99 -2.14 0.45
N ARG A 20 -2.56 -2.32 1.69
CA ARG A 20 -3.40 -2.48 2.87
C ARG A 20 -3.17 -1.29 3.79
N ILE A 21 -4.21 -0.50 3.98
CA ILE A 21 -4.21 0.70 4.83
C ILE A 21 -4.96 0.32 6.10
N VAL A 22 -4.32 0.50 7.26
CA VAL A 22 -4.89 0.20 8.56
C VAL A 22 -5.06 1.50 9.34
N ASN A 23 -6.26 1.72 9.88
CA ASN A 23 -6.59 2.82 10.76
C ASN A 23 -7.48 2.32 11.91
N GLY A 24 -6.87 2.07 13.07
CA GLY A 24 -7.53 1.38 14.19
C GLY A 24 -8.10 0.02 13.78
N GLU A 25 -9.42 -0.11 13.80
CA GLU A 25 -10.15 -1.32 13.40
C GLU A 25 -10.49 -1.35 11.90
N GLU A 26 -10.38 -0.22 11.20
CA GLU A 26 -10.64 -0.13 9.77
C GLU A 26 -9.45 -0.62 8.96
N VAL A 27 -9.75 -1.46 7.96
CA VAL A 27 -8.75 -2.00 7.03
C VAL A 27 -9.24 -1.85 5.61
N ILE A 28 -8.59 -0.97 4.85
CA ILE A 28 -8.85 -0.76 3.43
C ILE A 28 -7.84 -1.55 2.62
N ARG A 29 -8.30 -2.22 1.57
CA ARG A 29 -7.46 -3.01 0.65
C ARG A 29 -7.63 -2.52 -0.78
N ARG A 30 -6.54 -2.13 -1.41
CA ARG A 30 -6.51 -1.62 -2.79
C ARG A 30 -5.46 -2.32 -3.61
N SER A 31 -5.84 -2.81 -4.79
CA SER A 31 -4.89 -3.44 -5.70
C SER A 31 -4.14 -2.40 -6.52
N CYS A 32 -2.82 -2.53 -6.65
CA CYS A 32 -1.97 -1.75 -7.54
C CYS A 32 -1.56 -2.60 -8.76
N ASN A 33 -1.70 -2.00 -9.94
CA ASN A 33 -1.29 -2.61 -11.22
C ASN A 33 0.20 -2.32 -11.53
N LEU A 34 1.09 -2.58 -10.57
CA LEU A 34 2.54 -2.52 -10.80
C LEU A 34 3.10 -3.92 -11.14
N PRO A 35 4.19 -4.01 -11.91
CA PRO A 35 4.84 -5.29 -12.16
C PRO A 35 5.42 -5.88 -10.87
N LYS A 36 5.59 -7.21 -10.82
CA LYS A 36 6.17 -7.90 -9.66
C LYS A 36 7.60 -7.46 -9.34
N ASP A 37 8.36 -7.11 -10.38
CA ASP A 37 9.74 -6.59 -10.28
C ASP A 37 9.80 -5.06 -10.10
N ALA A 38 8.68 -4.41 -9.77
CA ALA A 38 8.71 -2.99 -9.46
C ALA A 38 9.62 -2.72 -8.26
N ASP A 39 10.48 -1.70 -8.39
CA ASP A 39 11.35 -1.25 -7.32
C ASP A 39 10.55 -0.85 -6.07
N GLU A 40 11.15 -1.04 -4.90
CA GLU A 40 10.53 -0.67 -3.62
C GLU A 40 10.12 0.81 -3.58
N GLN A 41 10.88 1.69 -4.24
CA GLN A 41 10.53 3.11 -4.34
C GLN A 41 9.22 3.32 -5.12
N ALA A 42 9.04 2.62 -6.24
CA ALA A 42 7.81 2.69 -7.02
C ALA A 42 6.61 2.12 -6.25
N LEU A 43 6.82 1.02 -5.51
CA LEU A 43 5.81 0.42 -4.65
C LEU A 43 5.38 1.35 -3.51
N ARG A 44 6.35 1.99 -2.84
CA ARG A 44 6.09 2.97 -1.79
C ARG A 44 5.34 4.18 -2.32
N ALA A 45 5.76 4.72 -3.48
CA ALA A 45 5.09 5.85 -4.11
C ALA A 45 3.64 5.52 -4.52
N ALA A 46 3.41 4.33 -5.09
CA ALA A 46 2.06 3.89 -5.43
C ALA A 46 1.18 3.71 -4.20
N ALA A 47 1.72 3.12 -3.12
CA ALA A 47 1.00 2.97 -1.87
C ALA A 47 0.65 4.32 -1.22
N GLN A 48 1.59 5.26 -1.19
CA GLN A 48 1.33 6.61 -0.71
C GLN A 48 0.23 7.31 -1.51
N LYS A 49 0.28 7.20 -2.84
CA LYS A 49 -0.77 7.75 -3.71
C LYS A 49 -2.12 7.12 -3.43
N THR A 50 -2.19 5.80 -3.26
CA THR A 50 -3.43 5.10 -2.91
C THR A 50 -3.97 5.50 -1.55
N VAL A 51 -3.10 5.72 -0.57
CA VAL A 51 -3.49 6.22 0.75
C VAL A 51 -4.13 7.60 0.63
N GLN A 52 -3.50 8.51 -0.14
CA GLN A 52 -4.02 9.86 -0.39
C GLN A 52 -5.36 9.85 -1.14
N ASP A 53 -5.51 8.96 -2.13
CA ASP A 53 -6.73 8.80 -2.93
C ASP A 53 -7.93 8.35 -2.07
N GLU A 54 -7.69 7.48 -1.08
CA GLU A 54 -8.70 7.06 -0.10
C GLU A 54 -8.91 8.11 1.02
N GLY A 55 -8.28 9.29 0.96
CA GLY A 55 -8.44 10.38 1.92
C GLY A 55 -7.60 10.24 3.20
N TYR A 56 -6.61 9.35 3.18
CA TYR A 56 -5.69 9.13 4.27
C TYR A 56 -4.33 9.79 4.03
N GLU A 57 -3.60 10.00 5.12
CA GLU A 57 -2.20 10.38 5.10
C GLU A 57 -1.40 9.25 5.75
N ALA A 58 -0.27 8.87 5.16
CA ALA A 58 0.66 7.92 5.77
C ALA A 58 2.07 8.48 5.72
N ASP A 59 2.80 8.26 6.81
CA ASP A 59 4.22 8.56 6.82
C ASP A 59 4.96 7.56 5.92
N ALA A 60 5.92 8.04 5.12
CA ALA A 60 6.72 7.20 4.24
C ALA A 60 7.44 6.08 5.01
N ALA A 61 7.80 6.35 6.26
CA ALA A 61 8.44 5.38 7.15
C ALA A 61 7.51 4.25 7.61
N LEU A 62 6.19 4.48 7.59
CA LEU A 62 5.18 3.49 7.99
C LEU A 62 4.78 2.55 6.83
N VAL A 63 5.19 2.85 5.60
CA VAL A 63 4.96 1.99 4.45
C VAL A 63 5.92 0.80 4.51
N SER A 64 5.39 -0.40 4.72
CA SER A 64 6.14 -1.65 4.71
C SER A 64 5.92 -2.37 3.38
N VAL A 65 6.99 -2.78 2.71
CA VAL A 65 6.91 -3.55 1.45
C VAL A 65 7.24 -5.01 1.74
N ARG A 66 6.36 -5.92 1.33
CA ARG A 66 6.48 -7.37 1.51
C ARG A 66 6.30 -8.08 0.18
N ARG A 67 7.40 -8.67 -0.30
CA ARG A 67 7.44 -9.43 -1.55
C ARG A 67 7.18 -10.92 -1.34
#